data_AF-A0A924HBK7-F1
#
_entry.id   AF-A0A924HBK7-F1
#
_cell.length_a   1.000
_cell.length_b   1.000
_cell.length_c   1.000
_cell.angle_alpha   90.00
_cell.angle_beta   90.00
_cell.angle_gamma   90.00
#
_symmetry.space_group_name_H-M   'P 1'
#
loop_
_entity.id
_entity.type
_entity.pdbx_description
1 polymer ?
#
loop_
_entity_poly.entity_id
_entity_poly.type
_entity_poly.pdbx_seq_one_letter_code
_entity_poly.pdbx_strand_id
1 'polypeptide(L)'
;MNRRLFVQAGAISSLLVVAPFLIAASAQTTGAAGTKRHKIVIQVSDNDPAKWNLALNNAKNLQEDVGAANVDIEIVAYGPGIGMLKPESPTGSRVADAMKANVKVLACENTMRGQKLTRDDMLGGLAYVPVGV
;
A
#
# COMPACT_ATOMS: atom_id res chain seq x y z
N MET A 1 -48.69 -49.21 50.07
CA MET A 1 -49.23 -47.88 50.42
C MET A 1 -49.18 -47.00 49.16
N ASN A 2 -50.15 -47.13 48.26
CA ASN A 2 -51.38 -46.32 48.21
C ASN A 2 -51.04 -44.84 48.03
N ARG A 3 -51.07 -44.26 46.83
CA ARG A 3 -52.26 -43.69 46.12
C ARG A 3 -51.66 -42.85 44.96
N ARG A 4 -52.20 -42.71 43.74
CA ARG A 4 -53.56 -42.85 43.22
C ARG A 4 -53.49 -42.92 41.69
N LEU A 5 -54.40 -43.71 41.11
CA LEU A 5 -54.83 -43.63 39.72
C LEU A 5 -55.46 -42.27 39.42
N PHE A 6 -55.39 -41.81 38.16
CA PHE A 6 -56.51 -41.56 37.21
C PHE A 6 -55.94 -40.71 36.03
N VAL A 7 -55.86 -41.25 34.79
CA VAL A 7 -56.79 -41.01 33.65
C VAL A 7 -56.64 -39.56 33.12
N GLN A 8 -56.35 -39.25 31.85
CA GLN A 8 -56.84 -39.78 30.58
C GLN A 8 -56.00 -39.24 29.41
N ALA A 9 -56.03 -39.97 28.29
CA ALA A 9 -55.50 -39.57 27.00
C ALA A 9 -56.21 -38.33 26.41
N GLY A 10 -55.47 -37.55 25.64
CA GLY A 10 -56.01 -36.46 24.82
C GLY A 10 -54.96 -35.99 23.82
N ALA A 11 -54.96 -36.62 22.64
CA ALA A 11 -54.14 -36.22 21.51
C ALA A 11 -54.49 -34.79 21.07
N ILE A 12 -53.49 -33.92 20.99
CA ILE A 12 -53.55 -32.72 20.15
C ILE A 12 -52.32 -32.77 19.25
N SER A 13 -52.53 -33.35 18.07
CA SER A 13 -51.63 -33.28 16.93
C SER A 13 -51.46 -31.83 16.49
N SER A 14 -50.46 -31.14 17.04
CA SER A 14 -49.94 -29.91 16.45
C SER A 14 -48.88 -30.30 15.42
N LEU A 15 -49.34 -30.40 14.18
CA LEU A 15 -48.57 -30.61 12.96
C LEU A 15 -47.54 -29.48 12.81
N LEU A 16 -46.28 -29.71 13.22
CA LEU A 16 -45.17 -28.81 12.94
C LEU A 16 -44.82 -28.94 11.45
N VAL A 17 -45.37 -28.04 10.65
CA VAL A 17 -44.95 -27.84 9.25
C VAL A 17 -43.53 -27.27 9.27
N VAL A 18 -42.54 -28.14 9.19
CA VAL A 18 -41.15 -27.75 8.95
C VAL A 18 -41.04 -27.40 7.48
N ALA A 19 -41.24 -26.13 7.13
CA ALA A 19 -40.96 -25.63 5.80
C ALA A 19 -39.44 -25.71 5.55
N PRO A 20 -38.97 -26.41 4.51
CA PRO A 20 -37.57 -26.33 4.14
C PRO A 20 -37.32 -24.95 3.54
N PHE A 21 -36.64 -24.09 4.29
CA PHE A 21 -36.06 -22.87 3.76
C PHE A 21 -35.00 -23.27 2.73
N LEU A 22 -35.40 -23.29 1.45
CA LEU A 22 -34.47 -23.43 0.33
C LEU A 22 -33.62 -22.17 0.27
N ILE A 23 -32.45 -22.22 0.88
CA ILE A 23 -31.42 -21.21 0.70
C ILE A 23 -30.92 -21.35 -0.74
N ALA A 24 -31.47 -20.52 -1.62
CA ALA A 24 -30.90 -20.31 -2.94
C ALA A 24 -29.51 -19.69 -2.75
N ALA A 25 -28.48 -20.53 -2.82
CA ALA A 25 -27.09 -20.08 -2.89
C ALA A 25 -26.92 -19.34 -4.21
N SER A 26 -27.15 -18.03 -4.20
CA SER A 26 -26.67 -17.15 -5.27
C SER A 26 -25.16 -17.25 -5.29
N ALA A 27 -24.64 -18.01 -6.25
CA ALA A 27 -23.22 -18.06 -6.58
C ALA A 27 -22.79 -16.63 -6.94
N GLN A 28 -22.17 -15.96 -5.98
CA GLN A 28 -21.46 -14.72 -6.24
C GLN A 28 -20.28 -15.10 -7.12
N THR A 29 -20.40 -14.82 -8.42
CA THR A 29 -19.27 -14.79 -9.32
C THR A 29 -18.33 -13.70 -8.80
N THR A 30 -17.34 -14.11 -8.01
CA THR A 30 -16.14 -13.31 -7.78
C THR A 30 -15.45 -13.23 -9.14
N GLY A 31 -15.87 -12.25 -9.95
CA GLY A 31 -15.10 -11.84 -11.11
C GLY A 31 -13.67 -11.67 -10.64
N ALA A 32 -12.73 -12.31 -11.34
CA ALA A 32 -11.33 -12.31 -10.96
C ALA A 32 -10.90 -10.87 -10.68
N ALA A 33 -10.80 -10.52 -9.40
CA ALA A 33 -10.30 -9.24 -8.97
C ALA A 33 -8.82 -9.31 -9.30
N GLY A 34 -8.44 -8.86 -10.51
CA GLY A 34 -7.06 -8.59 -10.82
C GLY A 34 -6.50 -7.78 -9.68
N THR A 35 -5.40 -8.24 -9.08
CA THR A 35 -4.78 -7.58 -7.93
C THR A 35 -4.58 -6.10 -8.28
N LYS A 36 -5.37 -5.22 -7.67
CA LYS A 36 -5.26 -3.77 -7.93
C LYS A 36 -3.85 -3.35 -7.54
N ARG A 37 -3.05 -2.92 -8.51
CA ARG A 37 -1.73 -2.36 -8.24
C ARG A 37 -1.85 -1.13 -7.35
N HIS A 38 -1.07 -1.09 -6.27
CA HIS A 38 -0.94 0.08 -5.42
C HIS A 38 -0.13 1.16 -6.12
N LYS A 39 -0.47 2.44 -5.91
CA LYS A 39 0.28 3.59 -6.44
C LYS A 39 0.59 4.53 -5.29
N ILE A 40 1.87 4.66 -4.95
CA ILE A 40 2.32 5.39 -3.78
C ILE A 40 3.33 6.46 -4.16
N VAL A 41 3.15 7.66 -3.60
CA VAL A 41 4.12 8.74 -3.66
C VAL A 41 4.69 8.95 -2.26
N ILE A 42 6.01 8.92 -2.13
CA ILE A 42 6.74 9.24 -0.91
C ILE A 42 7.41 10.59 -1.10
N GLN A 43 7.00 11.56 -0.30
CA GLN A 43 7.54 12.91 -0.32
C GLN A 43 8.78 13.00 0.57
N VAL A 44 9.83 13.67 0.08
CA VAL A 44 11.05 13.98 0.85
C VAL A 44 11.36 15.46 0.74
N SER A 45 11.15 16.20 1.84
CA SER A 45 11.33 17.67 1.88
C SER A 45 12.42 18.13 2.85
N ASP A 46 12.82 17.30 3.83
CA ASP A 46 13.75 17.70 4.89
C ASP A 46 15.21 17.38 4.55
N ASN A 47 16.14 18.23 4.98
CA ASN A 47 17.58 17.96 4.87
C ASN A 47 18.07 17.12 6.06
N ASP A 48 17.59 15.89 6.14
CA ASP A 48 17.90 14.96 7.22
C ASP A 48 18.16 13.55 6.65
N PRO A 49 19.42 13.09 6.63
CA PRO A 49 19.78 11.75 6.16
C PRO A 49 19.02 10.62 6.86
N ALA A 50 18.63 10.78 8.13
CA ALA A 50 17.84 9.75 8.82
C ALA A 50 16.45 9.63 8.18
N LYS A 51 15.81 10.75 7.82
CA LYS A 51 14.52 10.75 7.11
C LYS A 51 14.64 10.23 5.68
N TRP A 52 15.75 10.51 4.99
CA TRP A 52 16.01 9.94 3.65
C TRP A 52 16.10 8.42 3.69
N ASN A 53 16.83 7.88 4.68
CA ASN A 53 16.92 6.45 4.92
C ASN A 53 15.55 5.84 5.27
N LEU A 54 14.73 6.55 6.06
CA LEU A 54 13.38 6.12 6.38
C LEU A 54 12.47 6.04 5.15
N ALA A 55 12.52 7.06 4.27
CA ALA A 55 11.76 7.05 3.01
C ALA A 55 12.12 5.83 2.14
N LEU A 56 13.42 5.54 2.00
CA LEU A 56 13.91 4.38 1.26
C LEU A 56 13.51 3.05 1.93
N ASN A 57 13.55 2.97 3.27
CA ASN A 57 13.07 1.81 4.01
C ASN A 57 11.59 1.57 3.77
N ASN A 58 10.77 2.63 3.81
CA ASN A 58 9.33 2.51 3.60
C ASN A 58 9.00 2.04 2.18
N ALA A 59 9.73 2.53 1.17
CA ALA A 59 9.57 2.03 -0.20
C ALA A 59 9.87 0.53 -0.30
N LYS A 60 11.00 0.10 0.27
CA LYS A 60 11.41 -1.30 0.30
C LYS A 60 10.39 -2.18 1.05
N ASN A 61 10.01 -1.79 2.27
CA ASN A 61 9.08 -2.54 3.09
C ASN A 61 7.72 -2.70 2.41
N LEU A 62 7.24 -1.67 1.72
CA LEU A 62 6.00 -1.75 0.96
C LEU A 62 6.11 -2.76 -0.19
N GLN A 63 7.22 -2.76 -0.94
CA GLN A 63 7.45 -3.77 -1.98
C GLN A 63 7.52 -5.19 -1.41
N GLU A 64 8.07 -5.38 -0.20
CA GLU A 64 8.11 -6.68 0.47
C GLU A 64 6.72 -7.13 0.95
N ASP A 65 5.88 -6.20 1.42
CA ASP A 65 4.53 -6.49 1.92
C ASP A 65 3.54 -6.85 0.81
N VAL A 66 3.46 -6.03 -0.24
CA VAL A 66 2.47 -6.22 -1.31
C VAL A 66 3.03 -6.93 -2.54
N GLY A 67 4.35 -7.12 -2.60
CA GLY A 67 5.09 -7.60 -3.76
C GLY A 67 5.41 -6.48 -4.75
N ALA A 68 6.68 -6.39 -5.16
CA ALA A 68 7.16 -5.35 -6.09
C ALA A 68 6.38 -5.30 -7.42
N ALA A 69 5.85 -6.44 -7.87
CA ALA A 69 5.01 -6.52 -9.08
C ALA A 69 3.58 -5.97 -8.87
N ASN A 70 3.17 -5.63 -7.65
CA ASN A 70 1.84 -5.13 -7.32
C ASN A 70 1.86 -3.67 -6.83
N VAL A 71 2.99 -2.97 -6.92
CA VAL A 71 3.09 -1.57 -6.48
C VAL A 71 3.95 -0.73 -7.42
N ASP A 72 3.48 0.49 -7.68
CA ASP A 72 4.22 1.57 -8.31
C ASP A 72 4.59 2.60 -7.23
N ILE A 73 5.89 2.81 -7.01
CA ILE A 73 6.40 3.75 -5.99
C ILE A 73 7.18 4.87 -6.68
N GLU A 74 6.84 6.10 -6.29
CA GLU A 74 7.54 7.32 -6.70
C GLU A 74 8.04 8.06 -5.46
N ILE A 75 9.34 8.31 -5.35
CA ILE A 75 9.93 9.17 -4.33
C ILE A 75 10.16 10.54 -4.95
N VAL A 76 9.51 11.58 -4.44
CA VAL A 76 9.67 12.96 -4.94
C VAL A 76 10.43 13.78 -3.91
N ALA A 77 11.64 14.20 -4.26
CA ALA A 77 12.48 15.03 -3.42
C ALA A 77 12.45 16.50 -3.86
N TYR A 78 12.26 17.40 -2.89
CA TYR A 78 12.22 18.84 -3.12
C TYR A 78 12.64 19.61 -1.87
N GLY A 79 12.74 20.94 -1.99
CA GLY A 79 13.22 21.80 -0.91
C GLY A 79 14.59 21.35 -0.38
N PRO A 80 14.81 21.42 0.93
CA PRO A 80 16.03 20.89 1.57
C PRO A 80 16.28 19.39 1.29
N GLY A 81 15.23 18.61 1.05
CA GLY A 81 15.31 17.17 0.73
C GLY A 81 16.00 16.85 -0.61
N ILE A 82 16.18 17.81 -1.51
CA ILE A 82 16.87 17.59 -2.80
C ILE A 82 18.32 17.12 -2.59
N GLY A 83 18.93 17.42 -1.44
CA GLY A 83 20.26 16.94 -1.06
C GLY A 83 20.39 15.41 -1.08
N MET A 84 19.28 14.69 -0.88
CA MET A 84 19.22 13.23 -0.99
C MET A 84 19.69 12.72 -2.36
N LEU A 85 19.49 13.51 -3.42
CA LEU A 85 19.67 13.13 -4.82
C LEU A 85 21.01 13.56 -5.42
N LYS A 86 21.91 14.16 -4.62
CA LYS A 86 23.24 14.58 -5.07
C LYS A 86 24.26 13.43 -5.02
N PRO A 87 25.32 13.43 -5.85
CA PRO A 87 26.36 12.40 -5.85
C PRO A 87 27.04 12.17 -4.50
N GLU A 88 27.25 13.23 -3.72
CA GLU A 88 27.87 13.18 -2.39
C GLU A 88 26.90 12.79 -1.26
N SER A 89 25.64 12.52 -1.59
CA SER A 89 24.62 12.13 -0.61
C SER A 89 25.06 10.87 0.15
N PRO A 90 24.98 10.86 1.49
CA PRO A 90 25.24 9.66 2.29
C PRO A 90 24.29 8.50 1.96
N THR A 91 23.16 8.77 1.29
CA THR A 91 22.21 7.74 0.84
C THR A 91 22.27 7.48 -0.66
N GLY A 92 23.22 8.06 -1.40
CA GLY A 92 23.27 8.00 -2.86
C GLY A 92 23.33 6.58 -3.43
N SER A 93 24.10 5.67 -2.80
CA SER A 93 24.11 4.25 -3.17
C SER A 93 22.74 3.60 -3.00
N ARG A 94 22.03 3.92 -1.91
CA ARG A 94 20.69 3.40 -1.63
C ARG A 94 19.64 3.95 -2.57
N VAL A 95 19.77 5.20 -3.02
CA VAL A 95 18.92 5.78 -4.07
C VAL A 95 19.12 5.01 -5.38
N ALA A 96 20.36 4.73 -5.76
CA ALA A 96 20.66 3.92 -6.94
C ALA A 96 20.07 2.51 -6.84
N ASP A 97 20.14 1.87 -5.66
CA ASP A 97 19.57 0.55 -5.45
C ASP A 97 18.04 0.55 -5.48
N ALA A 98 17.39 1.59 -4.93
CA ALA A 98 15.94 1.77 -5.04
C ALA A 98 15.50 1.90 -6.50
N MET A 99 16.23 2.66 -7.32
CA MET A 99 15.95 2.77 -8.76
C MET A 99 16.09 1.43 -9.50
N LYS A 100 17.13 0.63 -9.18
CA LYS A 100 17.27 -0.74 -9.71
C LYS A 100 16.13 -1.65 -9.28
N ALA A 101 15.55 -1.40 -8.11
CA ALA A 101 14.37 -2.10 -7.58
C ALA A 101 13.04 -1.53 -8.09
N ASN A 102 13.04 -0.78 -9.21
CA ASN A 102 11.84 -0.22 -9.84
C ASN A 102 11.08 0.82 -8.98
N VAL A 103 11.78 1.50 -8.06
CA VAL A 103 11.27 2.73 -7.42
C VAL A 103 11.69 3.92 -8.27
N LYS A 104 10.74 4.71 -8.76
CA LYS A 104 11.09 5.96 -9.46
C LYS A 104 11.49 7.01 -8.44
N VAL A 105 12.58 7.72 -8.71
CA VAL A 105 13.04 8.81 -7.85
C VAL A 105 13.06 10.08 -8.69
N LEU A 106 12.38 11.12 -8.20
CA LEU A 106 12.09 12.34 -8.94
C LEU A 106 12.65 13.57 -8.23
N ALA A 107 13.38 14.39 -8.98
CA ALA A 107 13.86 15.69 -8.54
C ALA A 107 12.88 16.81 -8.95
N CYS A 108 12.56 17.70 -8.02
CA CYS A 108 11.75 18.89 -8.29
C CYS A 108 12.57 20.00 -8.96
N GLU A 109 12.26 20.32 -10.22
CA GLU A 109 12.98 21.31 -11.00
C GLU A 109 12.84 22.73 -10.44
N ASN A 110 11.70 23.09 -9.83
CA ASN A 110 11.58 24.36 -9.09
C ASN A 110 12.62 24.48 -7.97
N THR A 111 12.83 23.40 -7.21
CA THR A 111 13.84 23.39 -6.15
C THR A 111 15.23 23.49 -6.75
N MET A 112 15.52 22.72 -7.81
CA MET A 112 16.80 22.77 -8.50
C MET A 112 17.13 24.18 -8.99
N ARG A 113 16.20 24.86 -9.66
CA ARG A 113 16.39 26.26 -10.09
C ARG A 113 16.63 27.19 -8.90
N GLY A 114 15.86 27.05 -7.83
CA GLY A 114 16.03 27.85 -6.61
C GLY A 114 17.39 27.65 -5.93
N GLN A 115 17.97 26.46 -6.05
CA GLN A 115 19.27 26.10 -5.48
C GLN A 115 20.41 26.14 -6.51
N LYS A 116 20.16 26.61 -7.73
CA LYS A 116 21.13 26.68 -8.84
C LYS A 116 21.77 25.34 -9.19
N LEU A 117 20.98 24.27 -9.10
CA LEU A 117 21.38 22.90 -9.45
C LEU A 117 20.99 22.60 -10.90
N THR A 118 21.84 21.84 -11.57
CA THR A 118 21.63 21.26 -12.89
C THR A 118 21.47 19.74 -12.79
N ARG A 119 21.13 19.08 -13.89
CA ARG A 119 21.04 17.60 -13.90
C ARG A 119 22.40 16.93 -13.72
N ASP A 120 23.50 17.60 -14.07
CA ASP A 120 24.86 17.10 -13.90
C ASP A 120 25.30 17.12 -12.42
N ASP A 121 24.62 17.92 -11.59
CA ASP A 121 24.83 17.95 -10.14
C ASP A 121 24.10 16.82 -9.40
N MET A 122 23.30 16.02 -10.11
CA MET A 122 22.42 14.99 -9.54
C MET A 122 22.92 13.57 -9.84
N LEU A 123 22.46 12.59 -9.07
CA LEU A 123 22.66 11.18 -9.39
C LEU A 123 22.06 10.82 -10.76
N GLY A 124 22.70 9.87 -11.46
CA GLY A 124 22.19 9.36 -12.73
C GLY A 124 20.92 8.50 -12.55
N GLY A 125 20.06 8.48 -13.55
CA GLY A 125 18.84 7.65 -13.58
C GLY A 125 17.60 8.27 -12.92
N LEU A 126 17.73 9.47 -12.35
CA LEU A 126 16.60 10.22 -11.79
C LEU A 126 15.63 10.68 -12.88
N ALA A 127 14.35 10.75 -12.53
CA ALA A 127 13.35 11.50 -13.27
C ALA A 127 13.19 12.91 -12.68
N TYR A 128 12.44 13.76 -13.38
CA TYR A 128 12.31 15.18 -13.05
C TYR A 128 10.85 15.62 -13.20
N VAL A 129 10.40 16.48 -12.30
CA VAL A 129 9.07 17.09 -12.35
C VAL A 129 9.18 18.62 -12.20
N PRO A 130 8.37 19.41 -12.92
CA PRO A 130 8.43 20.87 -12.82
C PRO A 130 8.22 21.38 -11.38
N VAL A 131 7.21 20.82 -10.68
CA VAL A 131 6.82 21.14 -9.32
C VAL A 131 6.62 19.84 -8.53
N GLY A 132 7.20 19.75 -7.34
CA GLY A 132 7.18 18.54 -6.50
C GLY A 132 6.01 18.44 -5.51
N VAL A 133 5.10 19.42 -5.52
CA VAL A 133 3.88 19.51 -4.68
C VAL A 133 2.64 19.62 -5.55
#